data_AF-A0A1G9VI25-F1
#
_entry.id   AF-A0A1G9VI25-F1
#
_cell.length_a   1.000
_cell.length_b   1.000
_cell.length_c   1.000
_cell.angle_alpha   90.00
_cell.angle_beta   90.00
_cell.angle_gamma   90.00
#
_symmetry.space_group_name_H-M   'P 1'
#
loop_
_entity.id
_entity.type
_entity.pdbx_description
1 polymer ?
#
loop_
_entity_poly.entity_id
_entity_poly.type
_entity_poly.pdbx_seq_one_letter_code
_entity_poly.pdbx_strand_id
1 'polypeptide(L)'
;MDEPGRTEAREFYEGRPLSVQTTRYERDPNARGASLAQHGYSCAACGFNFGAVYGPVAEHYIQVHHLNPVSSHGAAVAINPITDMRPLCANCHAVAHFKNPPYTVEEIIYFIHKEQTS
;
A
#
# COMPACT_ATOMS: atom_id res chain seq x y z
N MET A 1 19.15 41.37 -23.75
CA MET A 1 19.78 40.05 -23.52
C MET A 1 19.60 39.79 -22.04
N ASP A 2 18.47 39.21 -21.66
CA ASP A 2 18.18 38.88 -20.26
C ASP A 2 18.80 37.53 -19.93
N GLU A 3 19.66 37.49 -18.92
CA GLU A 3 20.25 36.25 -18.39
C GLU A 3 19.21 35.45 -17.59
N PRO A 4 19.14 34.12 -17.75
CA PRO A 4 18.26 33.29 -16.93
C PRO A 4 18.75 33.25 -15.49
N GLY A 5 17.93 33.77 -14.58
CA GLY A 5 18.16 33.81 -13.15
C GLY A 5 18.46 32.42 -12.58
N ARG A 6 19.70 32.26 -12.10
CA ARG A 6 20.16 31.14 -11.28
C ARG A 6 19.24 31.00 -10.07
N THR A 7 18.47 29.92 -10.00
CA THR A 7 17.72 29.57 -8.80
C THR A 7 18.75 29.11 -7.77
N GLU A 8 19.17 30.00 -6.88
CA GLU A 8 20.04 29.66 -5.75
C GLU A 8 19.37 28.55 -4.93
N ALA A 9 20.04 27.40 -4.80
CA ALA A 9 19.52 26.25 -4.09
C ALA A 9 19.40 26.61 -2.60
N ARG A 10 18.17 26.69 -2.10
CA ARG A 10 17.92 26.92 -0.68
C ARG A 10 18.36 25.69 0.12
N GLU A 11 19.17 25.91 1.14
CA GLU A 11 19.54 24.86 2.10
C GLU A 11 18.40 24.58 3.08
N PHE A 12 18.14 23.30 3.32
CA PHE A 12 17.16 22.81 4.29
C PHE A 12 17.88 21.90 5.29
N TYR A 13 17.60 22.10 6.58
CA TYR A 13 18.22 21.33 7.66
C TYR A 13 17.22 20.30 8.19
N GLU A 14 17.49 19.03 7.96
CA GLU A 14 16.66 17.89 8.36
C GLU A 14 17.40 17.01 9.40
N GLY A 15 16.75 15.98 9.93
CA GLY A 15 17.40 14.97 10.79
C GLY A 15 17.43 15.27 12.29
N ARG A 16 16.69 16.28 12.77
CA ARG A 16 16.49 16.47 14.23
C ARG A 16 15.77 15.25 14.81
N PRO A 17 16.24 14.68 15.93
CA PRO A 17 15.59 13.54 16.54
C PRO A 17 14.23 13.96 17.14
N LEU A 18 13.18 13.20 16.80
CA LEU A 18 11.84 13.33 17.36
C LEU A 18 11.44 11.99 17.99
N SER A 19 10.83 12.03 19.18
CA SER A 19 10.30 10.84 19.86
C SER A 19 8.79 10.79 19.74
N VAL A 20 8.25 9.65 19.33
CA VAL A 20 6.81 9.42 19.16
C VAL A 20 6.42 8.12 19.87
N GLN A 21 5.37 8.17 20.70
CA GLN A 21 4.71 6.97 21.24
C GLN A 21 3.50 6.63 20.37
N THR A 22 3.36 5.35 20.02
CA THR A 22 2.25 4.86 19.20
C THR A 22 1.77 3.50 19.68
N THR A 23 0.46 3.26 19.59
CA THR A 23 -0.16 1.97 19.90
C THR A 23 -0.16 1.10 18.64
N ARG A 24 0.34 -0.13 18.75
CA ARG A 24 0.24 -1.14 17.69
C ARG A 24 -0.73 -2.23 18.12
N TYR A 25 -1.61 -2.62 17.21
CA TYR A 25 -2.50 -3.76 17.39
C TYR A 25 -1.82 -5.03 16.84
N GLU A 26 -2.03 -6.15 17.53
CA GLU A 26 -1.52 -7.46 17.11
C GLU A 26 -2.06 -7.84 15.73
N ARG A 27 -1.24 -8.56 14.94
CA ARG A 27 -1.62 -9.13 13.65
C ARG A 27 -1.11 -10.56 13.59
N ASP A 28 -1.99 -11.52 13.34
CA ASP A 28 -1.61 -12.91 13.16
C ASP A 28 -0.89 -13.09 11.81
N PRO A 29 0.41 -13.47 11.79
CA PRO A 29 1.13 -13.71 10.54
C PRO A 29 0.51 -14.84 9.69
N ASN A 30 -0.24 -15.78 10.31
CA ASN A 30 -0.92 -16.85 9.60
C ASN A 30 -2.04 -16.32 8.71
N ALA A 31 -2.71 -15.22 9.09
CA ALA A 31 -3.71 -14.57 8.25
C ALA A 31 -3.10 -14.10 6.93
N ARG A 32 -1.91 -13.49 6.98
CA ARG A 32 -1.17 -13.11 5.76
C ARG A 32 -0.86 -14.34 4.90
N GLY A 33 -0.35 -15.41 5.52
CA GLY A 33 -0.03 -16.65 4.82
C GLY A 33 -1.24 -17.25 4.11
N ALA A 34 -2.37 -17.37 4.79
CA ALA A 34 -3.62 -17.88 4.24
C ALA A 34 -4.15 -17.03 3.07
N SER A 35 -4.08 -15.70 3.20
CA SER A 35 -4.48 -14.78 2.12
C SER A 35 -3.62 -14.98 0.87
N LEU A 36 -2.30 -15.08 1.03
CA LEU A 36 -1.37 -15.26 -0.09
C LEU A 36 -1.41 -16.67 -0.69
N ALA A 37 -1.70 -17.69 0.10
CA ALA A 37 -1.93 -19.04 -0.42
C ALA A 37 -3.13 -19.09 -1.37
N GLN A 38 -4.15 -18.27 -1.12
CA GLN A 38 -5.36 -18.20 -1.95
C GLN A 38 -5.21 -17.24 -3.13
N HIS A 39 -4.64 -16.04 -2.92
CA HIS A 39 -4.66 -14.95 -3.89
C HIS A 39 -3.33 -14.77 -4.65
N GLY A 40 -2.25 -15.38 -4.18
CA GLY A 40 -0.92 -15.25 -4.76
C GLY A 40 -0.26 -13.89 -4.50
N TYR A 41 0.74 -13.57 -5.31
CA TYR A 41 1.64 -12.42 -5.14
C TYR A 41 1.47 -11.31 -6.19
N SER A 42 0.43 -11.40 -7.02
CA SER A 42 0.09 -10.35 -7.97
C SER A 42 -0.88 -9.36 -7.34
N CYS A 43 -0.72 -8.07 -7.66
CA CYS A 43 -1.60 -7.01 -7.18
C CYS A 43 -3.04 -7.24 -7.65
N ALA A 44 -3.99 -7.29 -6.72
CA ALA A 44 -5.41 -7.46 -7.02
C ALA A 44 -6.02 -6.28 -7.80
N ALA A 45 -5.38 -5.09 -7.77
CA ALA A 45 -5.84 -3.92 -8.50
C ALA A 45 -5.22 -3.81 -9.90
N CYS A 46 -3.89 -3.87 -10.01
CA CYS A 46 -3.18 -3.56 -11.26
C CYS A 46 -2.45 -4.75 -11.89
N GLY A 47 -2.51 -5.93 -11.29
CA GLY A 47 -1.82 -7.13 -11.77
C GLY A 47 -0.30 -7.13 -11.57
N PHE A 48 0.31 -6.03 -11.11
CA PHE A 48 1.75 -5.93 -10.89
C PHE A 48 2.25 -7.03 -9.95
N ASN A 49 3.36 -7.68 -10.32
CA ASN A 49 4.00 -8.72 -9.54
C ASN A 49 5.50 -8.42 -9.42
N PHE A 50 5.99 -8.29 -8.18
CA PHE A 50 7.38 -7.91 -7.93
C PHE A 50 8.39 -8.97 -8.38
N GLY A 51 8.11 -10.26 -8.12
CA GLY A 51 8.99 -11.35 -8.56
C GLY A 51 9.06 -11.43 -10.08
N ALA A 52 7.94 -11.22 -10.77
CA ALA A 52 7.90 -11.22 -12.23
C ALA A 52 8.69 -10.04 -12.86
N VAL A 53 8.72 -8.87 -12.21
CA VAL A 53 9.34 -7.65 -12.76
C VAL A 53 10.79 -7.47 -12.31
N TYR A 54 11.08 -7.72 -11.04
CA TYR A 54 12.41 -7.51 -10.44
C TYR A 54 13.20 -8.81 -10.23
N GLY A 55 12.58 -9.96 -10.46
CA GLY A 55 13.22 -11.26 -10.29
C GLY A 55 13.37 -11.67 -8.81
N PRO A 56 14.30 -12.60 -8.53
CA PRO A 56 14.40 -13.27 -7.23
C PRO A 56 14.60 -12.35 -6.03
N VAL A 57 15.19 -11.17 -6.24
CA VAL A 57 15.42 -10.18 -5.17
C VAL A 57 14.11 -9.64 -4.56
N ALA A 58 13.01 -9.70 -5.32
CA ALA A 58 11.69 -9.26 -4.88
C ALA A 58 10.64 -10.38 -4.96
N GLU A 59 11.10 -11.63 -5.03
CA GLU A 59 10.22 -12.80 -4.98
C GLU A 59 9.37 -12.76 -3.71
N HIS A 60 8.09 -13.08 -3.85
CA HIS A 60 7.11 -13.03 -2.74
C HIS A 60 6.92 -11.67 -2.04
N TYR A 61 7.45 -10.57 -2.60
CA TYR A 61 7.19 -9.23 -2.07
C TYR A 61 5.81 -8.71 -2.54
N ILE A 62 4.90 -8.53 -1.58
CA ILE A 62 3.59 -7.90 -1.79
C ILE A 62 3.04 -7.43 -0.45
N GLN A 63 2.24 -6.36 -0.45
CA GLN A 63 1.58 -5.85 0.75
C GLN A 63 0.18 -6.46 0.84
N VAL A 64 -0.25 -6.91 2.01
CA VAL A 64 -1.61 -7.44 2.20
C VAL A 64 -2.47 -6.40 2.92
N HIS A 65 -3.44 -5.87 2.20
CA HIS A 65 -4.34 -4.82 2.65
C HIS A 65 -5.59 -5.42 3.30
N HIS A 66 -6.05 -4.84 4.42
CA HIS A 66 -7.33 -5.19 5.02
C HIS A 66 -8.41 -4.28 4.45
N LEU A 67 -9.43 -4.85 3.81
CA LEU A 67 -10.54 -4.10 3.21
C LEU A 67 -11.39 -3.39 4.28
N ASN A 68 -11.48 -3.99 5.47
CA ASN A 68 -12.07 -3.40 6.66
C ASN A 68 -10.97 -3.17 7.71
N PRO A 69 -10.57 -1.92 8.01
CA PRO A 69 -9.44 -1.65 8.90
C PRO A 69 -9.70 -2.16 10.33
N VAL A 70 -8.85 -3.03 10.85
CA VAL A 70 -8.95 -3.57 12.23
C VAL A 70 -9.02 -2.46 13.29
N SER A 71 -8.33 -1.35 13.05
CA SER A 71 -8.29 -0.19 13.96
C SER A 71 -9.63 0.54 14.12
N SER A 72 -10.60 0.32 13.24
CA SER A 72 -11.92 0.97 13.34
C SER A 72 -12.83 0.31 14.39
N HIS A 73 -12.51 -0.90 14.84
CA HIS A 73 -13.42 -1.72 15.65
C HIS A 73 -13.25 -1.55 17.17
N GLY A 74 -12.17 -0.92 17.64
CA GLY A 74 -11.92 -0.68 19.08
C GLY A 74 -11.71 -1.94 19.95
N ALA A 75 -11.81 -3.14 19.36
CA ALA A 75 -11.62 -4.44 19.98
C ALA A 75 -11.05 -5.45 18.97
N ALA A 76 -10.58 -6.61 19.45
CA ALA A 76 -10.18 -7.70 18.57
C ALA A 76 -11.37 -8.19 17.73
N VAL A 77 -11.15 -8.37 16.43
CA VAL A 77 -12.18 -8.84 15.48
C VAL A 77 -11.66 -10.07 14.74
N ALA A 78 -12.54 -11.05 14.53
CA ALA A 78 -12.24 -12.19 13.67
C ALA A 78 -12.11 -11.71 12.22
N ILE A 79 -10.98 -12.00 11.59
CA ILE A 79 -10.70 -11.68 10.19
C ILE A 79 -10.76 -12.97 9.37
N ASN A 80 -11.46 -12.94 8.25
CA ASN A 80 -11.37 -13.96 7.22
C ASN A 80 -10.32 -13.53 6.18
N PRO A 81 -9.14 -14.16 6.12
CA PRO A 81 -8.06 -13.73 5.23
C PRO A 81 -8.36 -13.86 3.74
N ILE A 82 -9.41 -14.62 3.38
CA ILE A 82 -9.83 -14.81 2.00
C ILE A 82 -10.77 -13.70 1.57
N THR A 83 -11.69 -13.25 2.43
CA THR A 83 -12.69 -12.24 2.08
C THR A 83 -12.28 -10.82 2.45
N ASP A 84 -11.52 -10.66 3.53
CA ASP A 84 -11.29 -9.35 4.15
C ASP A 84 -9.92 -8.76 3.81
N MET A 85 -9.10 -9.52 3.07
CA MET A 85 -7.73 -9.15 2.74
C MET A 85 -7.44 -9.33 1.25
N ARG A 86 -6.63 -8.43 0.69
CA ARG A 86 -6.18 -8.50 -0.71
C ARG A 86 -4.70 -8.15 -0.85
N PRO A 87 -3.93 -8.87 -1.69
CA PRO A 87 -2.58 -8.48 -2.05
C PRO A 87 -2.61 -7.24 -2.95
N LEU A 88 -1.85 -6.20 -2.59
CA LEU A 88 -1.65 -4.98 -3.36
C LEU A 88 -0.14 -4.68 -3.50
N CYS A 89 0.26 -4.15 -4.65
CA CYS A 89 1.61 -3.63 -4.82
C CYS A 89 1.83 -2.38 -3.97
N ALA A 90 3.09 -1.95 -3.81
CA ALA A 90 3.43 -0.81 -2.96
C ALA A 90 2.69 0.48 -3.36
N ASN A 91 2.51 0.70 -4.67
CA ASN A 91 1.83 1.89 -5.18
C ASN A 91 0.32 1.83 -4.92
N CYS A 92 -0.36 0.73 -5.28
CA CYS A 92 -1.80 0.58 -5.04
C CYS A 92 -2.12 0.56 -3.55
N HIS A 93 -1.27 -0.05 -2.73
CA HIS A 93 -1.45 -0.04 -1.27
C HIS A 93 -1.33 1.37 -0.69
N ALA A 94 -0.38 2.18 -1.18
CA ALA A 94 -0.28 3.59 -0.80
C ALA A 94 -1.55 4.36 -1.18
N VAL A 95 -2.01 4.21 -2.43
CA VAL A 95 -3.24 4.85 -2.93
C VAL A 95 -4.45 4.47 -2.09
N ALA A 96 -4.60 3.18 -1.71
CA ALA A 96 -5.68 2.74 -0.83
C ALA A 96 -5.77 3.60 0.44
N HIS A 97 -4.64 3.96 1.02
CA HIS A 97 -4.55 4.73 2.27
C HIS A 97 -4.51 6.26 2.08
N PHE A 98 -4.72 6.80 0.87
CA PHE A 98 -4.85 8.25 0.68
C PHE A 98 -6.12 8.83 1.32
N LYS A 99 -7.05 7.96 1.73
CA LYS A 99 -8.27 8.30 2.48
C LYS A 99 -8.45 7.34 3.67
N ASN A 100 -9.21 7.78 4.67
CA ASN A 100 -9.73 6.94 5.75
C ASN A 100 -11.27 7.07 5.82
N PRO A 101 -12.06 6.00 5.66
CA PRO A 101 -11.64 4.62 5.38
C PRO A 101 -10.91 4.49 4.04
N PRO A 102 -10.04 3.47 3.88
CA PRO A 102 -9.29 3.25 2.64
C PRO A 102 -10.18 3.11 1.41
N TYR A 103 -9.64 3.46 0.23
CA TYR A 103 -10.30 3.14 -1.04
C TYR A 103 -10.35 1.62 -1.26
N THR A 104 -11.43 1.15 -1.89
CA THR A 104 -11.57 -0.26 -2.25
C THR A 104 -10.68 -0.62 -3.44
N VAL A 105 -10.49 -1.93 -3.65
CA VAL A 105 -9.73 -2.42 -4.81
C VAL A 105 -10.40 -1.99 -6.11
N GLU A 106 -11.74 -2.01 -6.16
CA GLU A 106 -12.54 -1.61 -7.31
C GLU A 106 -12.40 -0.12 -7.63
N GLU A 107 -12.34 0.74 -6.61
CA GLU A 107 -12.08 2.17 -6.78
C GLU A 107 -10.68 2.40 -7.38
N ILE A 108 -9.66 1.69 -6.89
CA ILE A 108 -8.29 1.80 -7.41
C ILE A 108 -8.21 1.31 -8.86
N ILE A 109 -8.87 0.18 -9.19
CA ILE A 109 -9.01 -0.31 -10.57
C ILE A 109 -9.61 0.79 -11.45
N TYR A 110 -10.70 1.41 -11.00
CA TYR A 110 -11.33 2.50 -11.73
C TYR A 110 -10.37 3.68 -11.97
N PHE A 111 -9.58 4.10 -10.98
CA PHE A 111 -8.61 5.19 -11.14
C PHE A 111 -7.53 4.87 -12.19
N ILE A 112 -7.04 3.63 -12.21
CA ILE A 112 -6.01 3.19 -13.16
C ILE A 112 -6.52 3.19 -14.61
N HIS A 113 -7.78 2.78 -14.82
CA HIS A 113 -8.35 2.65 -16.17
C HIS A 113 -9.03 3.93 -16.68
N LYS A 114 -9.36 4.88 -15.81
CA LYS A 114 -10.03 6.14 -16.20
C LYS A 114 -9.20 7.00 -17.17
N GLU A 115 -7.87 6.92 -17.11
CA GLU A 115 -6.96 7.71 -17.97
C GLU A 115 -6.70 7.08 -19.35
N GLN A 116 -7.20 5.86 -19.61
CA GLN A 116 -6.96 5.15 -20.88
C GLN A 116 -8.07 5.40 -21.92
N THR A 117 -9.06 6.25 -21.60
CA THR A 117 -10.11 6.66 -22.54
C THR A 117 -9.82 8.07 -23.03
N SER A 118 -9.05 8.20 -24.11
CA SER A 118 -8.93 9.40 -24.94
C SER A 118 -9.07 9.02 -26.41
#